data_AF-A0A9E0U771-F1
#
_entry.id   AF-A0A9E0U771-F1
#
_cell.length_a   1.000
_cell.length_b   1.000
_cell.length_c   1.000
_cell.angle_alpha   90.00
_cell.angle_beta   90.00
_cell.angle_gamma   90.00
#
_symmetry.space_group_name_H-M   'P 1'
#
loop_
_entity.id
_entity.type
_entity.pdbx_description
1 polymer ?
#
loop_
_entity_poly.entity_id
_entity_poly.type
_entity_poly.pdbx_seq_one_letter_code
_entity_poly.pdbx_strand_id
1 'polypeptide(L)'
;MPKQIPSPTPELNRLRAAAALIPIIESGLADSKLTAERASLMAAFCEWTTENVLAEPETEKLAAKVKDGLARLQTKLSVAVPE
;
A
#
# COMPACT_ATOMS: atom_id res chain seq x y z
N MET A 1 32.69 -10.76 -14.76
CA MET A 1 31.87 -11.19 -13.60
C MET A 1 30.41 -11.13 -14.03
N PRO A 2 29.65 -12.22 -14.00
CA PRO A 2 28.21 -12.15 -14.27
C PRO A 2 27.56 -11.31 -13.16
N LYS A 3 26.74 -10.32 -13.54
CA LYS A 3 25.89 -9.60 -12.59
C LYS A 3 24.92 -10.62 -12.00
N GLN A 4 25.15 -11.02 -10.75
CA GLN A 4 24.25 -11.90 -10.02
C GLN A 4 22.89 -11.19 -9.93
N ILE A 5 21.84 -11.84 -10.43
CA ILE A 5 20.47 -11.34 -10.28
C ILE A 5 20.18 -11.37 -8.77
N PRO A 6 19.77 -10.24 -8.16
CA PRO A 6 19.43 -10.22 -6.74
C PRO A 6 18.38 -11.31 -6.47
N SER A 7 18.54 -12.04 -5.37
CA SER A 7 17.52 -12.98 -4.93
C SER A 7 16.17 -12.27 -4.91
N PRO A 8 15.11 -12.85 -5.51
CA PRO A 8 13.80 -12.24 -5.44
C PRO A 8 13.44 -12.02 -3.97
N THR A 9 13.03 -10.79 -3.63
CA THR A 9 12.50 -10.41 -2.32
C THR A 9 11.00 -10.12 -2.45
N PRO A 10 10.15 -11.17 -2.47
CA PRO A 10 8.72 -11.01 -2.71
C PRO A 10 8.06 -10.01 -1.77
N GLU A 11 8.45 -9.99 -0.50
CA GLU A 11 7.94 -9.05 0.52
C GLU A 11 8.24 -7.60 0.17
N LEU A 12 9.50 -7.29 -0.17
CA LEU A 12 9.91 -5.96 -0.56
C LEU A 12 9.17 -5.48 -1.82
N ASN A 13 8.97 -6.37 -2.79
CA ASN A 13 8.22 -6.06 -4.00
C ASN A 13 6.73 -5.81 -3.72
N ARG A 14 6.11 -6.57 -2.80
CA ARG A 14 4.73 -6.32 -2.35
C ARG A 14 4.61 -4.94 -1.69
N LEU A 15 5.54 -4.58 -0.81
CA LEU A 15 5.58 -3.26 -0.18
C LEU A 15 5.75 -2.12 -1.20
N ARG A 16 6.63 -2.30 -2.19
CA ARG A 16 6.79 -1.32 -3.28
C ARG A 16 5.51 -1.17 -4.09
N ALA A 17 4.83 -2.27 -4.41
CA ALA A 17 3.55 -2.25 -5.10
C ALA A 17 2.47 -1.53 -4.27
N ALA A 18 2.35 -1.85 -2.98
CA ALA A 18 1.42 -1.16 -2.08
C ALA A 18 1.69 0.34 -1.98
N ALA A 19 2.96 0.73 -1.81
CA ALA A 19 3.36 2.14 -1.75
C ALA A 19 3.03 2.92 -3.03
N ALA A 20 3.09 2.27 -4.20
CA ALA A 20 2.71 2.86 -5.47
C ALA A 20 1.18 2.87 -5.68
N LEU A 21 0.46 1.89 -5.13
CA LEU A 21 -0.99 1.76 -5.28
C LEU A 21 -1.76 2.80 -4.46
N ILE A 22 -1.28 3.14 -3.26
CA ILE A 22 -1.92 4.13 -2.37
C ILE A 22 -2.29 5.45 -3.07
N PRO A 23 -1.36 6.17 -3.72
CA PRO A 23 -1.71 7.42 -4.40
C PRO A 23 -2.69 7.23 -5.57
N ILE A 24 -2.69 6.06 -6.20
CA ILE A 24 -3.66 5.71 -7.25
C ILE A 24 -5.05 5.55 -6.66
N ILE A 25 -5.17 4.90 -5.49
CA ILE A 25 -6.44 4.76 -4.77
C ILE A 25 -6.92 6.14 -4.31
N GLU A 26 -6.04 6.96 -3.72
CA GLU A 26 -6.37 8.31 -3.25
C GLU A 26 -6.90 9.19 -4.40
N SER A 27 -6.25 9.17 -5.56
CA SER A 27 -6.69 9.88 -6.76
C SER A 27 -7.99 9.31 -7.33
N GLY A 28 -8.14 7.99 -7.36
CA GLY A 28 -9.35 7.34 -7.85
C GLY A 28 -10.59 7.66 -7.01
N LEU A 29 -10.42 7.77 -5.68
CA LEU A 29 -11.45 8.25 -4.77
C LEU A 29 -11.79 9.72 -5.00
N ALA A 30 -10.77 10.58 -5.11
CA ALA A 30 -10.98 12.02 -5.34
C ALA A 30 -11.71 12.30 -6.66
N ASP A 31 -11.40 11.54 -7.71
CA ASP A 31 -12.01 11.67 -9.03
C ASP A 31 -13.34 10.89 -9.15
N SER A 32 -13.83 10.24 -8.09
CA SER A 32 -15.01 9.35 -8.11
C SER A 32 -14.91 8.19 -9.13
N LYS A 33 -13.70 7.80 -9.55
CA LYS A 33 -13.44 6.66 -10.45
C LYS A 33 -13.39 5.32 -9.71
N LEU A 34 -13.15 5.36 -8.40
CA LEU A 34 -13.23 4.22 -7.49
C LEU A 34 -14.35 4.45 -6.48
N THR A 35 -15.16 3.41 -6.25
CA THR A 35 -16.11 3.39 -5.14
C THR A 35 -15.36 3.19 -3.82
N ALA A 36 -15.96 3.64 -2.72
CA ALA A 36 -15.41 3.43 -1.38
C ALA A 36 -15.16 1.94 -1.09
N GLU A 37 -16.09 1.06 -1.46
CA GLU A 37 -15.95 -0.39 -1.29
C GLU A 37 -14.74 -0.97 -2.03
N ARG A 38 -14.56 -0.61 -3.32
CA ARG A 38 -13.40 -1.06 -4.10
C ARG A 38 -12.08 -0.54 -3.51
N ALA A 39 -12.06 0.73 -3.11
CA ALA A 39 -10.90 1.32 -2.47
C ALA A 39 -10.57 0.65 -1.13
N SER A 40 -11.57 0.26 -0.33
CA SER A 40 -11.39 -0.51 0.91
C SER A 40 -10.75 -1.87 0.66
N LEU A 41 -11.19 -2.61 -0.37
CA LEU A 41 -10.57 -3.89 -0.74
C LEU A 41 -9.10 -3.72 -1.16
N MET A 42 -8.79 -2.68 -1.92
CA MET A 42 -7.42 -2.37 -2.31
C MET A 42 -6.56 -1.94 -1.11
N ALA A 43 -7.13 -1.19 -0.16
CA ALA A 43 -6.47 -0.82 1.09
C ALA A 43 -6.15 -2.05 1.95
N ALA A 44 -7.05 -3.04 2.02
CA ALA A 44 -6.81 -4.30 2.73
C ALA A 44 -5.61 -5.07 2.15
N PHE A 45 -5.44 -5.08 0.83
CA PHE A 45 -4.23 -5.63 0.22
C PHE A 45 -2.97 -4.87 0.69
N CYS A 46 -2.99 -3.53 0.63
CA CYS A 46 -1.87 -2.71 1.08
C CYS A 46 -1.53 -2.95 2.56
N GLU A 47 -2.53 -3.11 3.42
CA GLU A 47 -2.37 -3.43 4.85
C GLU A 47 -1.67 -4.77 5.04
N TRP A 48 -2.16 -5.82 4.37
CA TRP A 48 -1.56 -7.15 4.40
C TRP A 48 -0.09 -7.15 3.98
N THR A 49 0.33 -6.28 3.05
CA THR A 49 1.76 -6.20 2.66
C THR A 49 2.69 -5.76 3.79
N THR A 50 2.14 -5.16 4.84
CA THR A 50 2.90 -4.72 6.03
C THR A 50 2.95 -5.78 7.13
N GLU A 51 2.32 -6.94 6.93
CA GLU A 51 2.41 -8.10 7.80
C GLU A 51 3.65 -8.94 7.47
N ASN A 52 4.34 -9.45 8.50
CA ASN A 52 5.49 -10.36 8.36
C ASN A 52 6.65 -9.80 7.50
N VAL A 53 6.97 -8.53 7.73
CA VAL A 53 8.05 -7.85 7.03
C VAL A 53 9.40 -8.13 7.69
N LEU A 54 10.41 -8.51 6.91
CA LEU A 54 11.79 -8.62 7.40
C LEU A 54 12.27 -7.30 8.00
N ALA A 55 12.95 -7.37 9.15
CA ALA A 55 13.54 -6.23 9.87
C ALA A 55 14.81 -5.72 9.17
N GLU A 56 14.67 -5.34 7.91
CA GLU A 56 15.71 -4.69 7.12
C GLU A 56 15.39 -3.19 6.96
N PRO A 57 16.39 -2.30 7.00
CA PRO A 57 16.14 -0.85 7.02
C PRO A 57 15.34 -0.32 5.82
N GLU A 58 15.49 -0.91 4.62
CA GLU A 58 14.71 -0.51 3.44
C GLU A 58 13.26 -0.92 3.58
N THR A 59 13.04 -2.14 4.06
CA THR A 59 11.73 -2.75 4.20
C THR A 59 10.90 -2.08 5.30
N GLU A 60 11.54 -1.70 6.40
CA GLU A 60 10.93 -0.90 7.47
C GLU A 60 10.48 0.48 6.98
N LYS A 61 11.33 1.19 6.21
CA LYS A 61 10.99 2.50 5.64
C LYS A 61 9.80 2.41 4.68
N LEU A 62 9.76 1.37 3.85
CA LEU A 62 8.64 1.14 2.95
C LEU A 62 7.37 0.77 3.72
N ALA A 63 7.46 -0.09 4.73
CA ALA A 63 6.33 -0.44 5.58
C ALA A 63 5.75 0.78 6.30
N ALA A 64 6.60 1.66 6.85
CA ALA A 64 6.17 2.93 7.45
C ALA A 64 5.42 3.81 6.44
N LYS A 65 5.98 3.98 5.23
CA LYS A 65 5.32 4.74 4.16
C LYS A 65 3.95 4.16 3.77
N VAL A 66 3.83 2.84 3.70
CA VAL A 66 2.56 2.17 3.41
C VAL A 66 1.56 2.42 4.54
N LYS A 67 1.96 2.27 5.81
CA LYS A 67 1.12 2.53 6.98
C LYS A 67 0.63 3.98 7.03
N ASP A 68 1.50 4.95 6.80
CA ASP A 68 1.12 6.37 6.76
C ASP A 68 0.10 6.66 5.65
N GLY A 69 0.26 6.00 4.49
CA GLY A 69 -0.69 6.11 3.38
C GLY A 69 -2.03 5.45 3.65
N LEU A 70 -2.03 4.29 4.32
CA LEU A 70 -3.24 3.60 4.76
C LEU A 70 -4.05 4.46 5.75
N ALA A 71 -3.39 5.10 6.71
CA ALA A 71 -4.07 5.99 7.66
C ALA A 71 -4.81 7.14 6.96
N ARG A 72 -4.20 7.73 5.91
CA ARG A 72 -4.87 8.75 5.09
C ARG A 72 -6.04 8.19 4.28
N LEU A 73 -5.89 7.00 3.69
CA LEU A 73 -6.96 6.33 2.97
C LEU A 73 -8.15 6.02 3.88
N GLN A 74 -7.90 5.51 5.09
CA GLN A 74 -8.95 5.25 6.09
C GLN A 74 -9.71 6.53 6.42
N THR A 75 -9.01 7.65 6.63
CA THR A 75 -9.66 8.95 6.87
C THR A 75 -10.58 9.35 5.71
N LYS A 76 -10.14 9.17 4.46
CA LYS A 76 -10.98 9.45 3.27
C LYS A 76 -12.18 8.53 3.16
N LEU A 77 -12.00 7.24 3.48
CA LEU A 77 -13.06 6.23 3.40
C LEU A 77 -14.13 6.43 4.48
N SER A 78 -13.74 6.80 5.71
CA SER A 78 -14.68 7.12 6.79
C SER A 78 -15.56 8.34 6.48
N VAL A 79 -15.09 9.27 5.66
CA VAL A 79 -15.89 10.42 5.18
C VAL A 79 -16.82 10.02 4.03
N ALA A 80 -16.47 8.97 3.27
CA ALA A 80 -17.18 8.56 2.07
C ALA A 80 -18.33 7.55 2.32
N VAL A 81 -18.43 6.98 3.51
CA VAL A 81 -19.51 6.06 3.92
C VAL A 81 -20.43 6.80 4.89
N PRO A 82 -21.64 7.23 4.48
CA PRO A 82 -22.68 7.63 5.42
C PRO A 82 -23.21 6.38 6.15
N GLU A 83 -23.42 6.46 7.46
CA GLU A 83 -24.15 5.45 8.26
C GLU A 83 -25.55 5.13 7.67
#